data_AF-A0A285N5T7-F1
#
_entry.id   AF-A0A285N5T7-F1
#
_cell.length_a   1.000
_cell.length_b   1.000
_cell.length_c   1.000
_cell.angle_alpha   90.00
_cell.angle_beta   90.00
_cell.angle_gamma   90.00
#
_symmetry.space_group_name_H-M   'P 1'
#
loop_
_entity.id
_entity.type
_entity.pdbx_description
1 polymer ?
#
loop_
_entity_poly.entity_id
_entity_poly.type
_entity_poly.pdbx_seq_one_letter_code
_entity_poly.pdbx_strand_id
1 'polypeptide(L)' 'MKLAVLGLGVFLIAFAVYTISDAMNRVRPWVSVRELERDSTGVEEKQQMRTVIYATAVGLTGIMFVLLGLGL' A
#
# COMPACT_ATOMS: atom_id res chain seq x y z
N MET A 1 19.28 18.16 -0.43
CA MET A 1 18.76 17.09 0.45
C MET A 1 17.26 17.21 0.70
N LYS A 2 16.73 18.37 1.12
CA LYS A 2 15.28 18.60 1.33
C LYS A 2 14.37 18.17 0.17
N LEU A 3 14.71 18.56 -1.06
CA LEU A 3 13.93 18.20 -2.27
C LEU A 3 13.87 16.68 -2.51
N ALA A 4 14.94 15.95 -2.21
CA ALA A 4 14.96 14.49 -2.36
C ALA A 4 14.07 13.82 -1.30
N VAL A 5 14.06 14.33 -0.07
CA VAL A 5 13.23 13.85 1.05
C VAL A 5 11.75 14.13 0.76
N LEU A 6 11.41 15.33 0.27
CA LEU A 6 10.06 15.69 -0.17
C LEU A 6 9.59 14.81 -1.33
N GLY A 7 10.44 14.64 -2.36
CA GLY A 7 10.13 13.80 -3.51
C GLY A 7 9.88 12.34 -3.13
N LEU A 8 10.69 11.79 -2.21
CA LEU A 8 10.49 10.45 -1.67
C LEU A 8 9.18 10.34 -0.89
N GLY A 9 8.85 11.34 -0.06
CA GLY A 9 7.60 11.36 0.70
C GLY A 9 6.37 11.38 -0.21
N VAL A 10 6.35 12.25 -1.22
CA VAL A 10 5.26 12.31 -2.21
C VAL A 10 5.16 11.02 -3.00
N PHE A 11 6.30 10.42 -3.40
CA PHE A 11 6.32 9.14 -4.09
C PHE A 11 5.71 8.01 -3.26
N LEU A 12 6.06 7.92 -1.98
CA LEU A 12 5.51 6.90 -1.07
C LEU A 12 4.00 7.08 -0.86
N ILE A 13 3.52 8.32 -0.75
CA ILE A 13 2.07 8.60 -0.66
C ILE A 13 1.37 8.16 -1.94
N ALA A 14 1.90 8.51 -3.12
CA ALA A 14 1.33 8.09 -4.40
C ALA A 14 1.34 6.56 -4.55
N PHE A 15 2.41 5.90 -4.12
CA PHE A 15 2.54 4.45 -4.14
C PHE A 15 1.53 3.75 -3.21
N ALA A 16 1.28 4.31 -2.03
CA ALA A 16 0.25 3.82 -1.11
C ALA A 16 -1.17 3.92 -1.71
N VAL A 17 -1.49 5.07 -2.32
CA VAL A 17 -2.79 5.26 -2.99
C VAL A 17 -2.95 4.31 -4.19
N TYR A 18 -1.88 4.14 -4.96
CA TYR A 18 -1.86 3.20 -6.08
C TYR A 18 -2.09 1.76 -5.61
N THR A 19 -1.42 1.31 -4.56
CA THR A 19 -1.55 -0.07 -4.05
C THR A 19 -2.94 -0.36 -3.48
N ILE A 20 -3.59 0.60 -2.83
CA ILE A 20 -4.99 0.46 -2.39
C ILE A 20 -5.92 0.37 -3.60
N SER A 21 -5.73 1.27 -4.57
CA SER A 21 -6.57 1.31 -5.77
C SER A 21 -6.41 0.05 -6.63
N ASP A 22 -5.19 -0.47 -6.74
CA ASP A 22 -4.89 -1.71 -7.46
C ASP A 22 -5.47 -2.93 -6.72
N ALA A 23 -5.40 -2.97 -5.39
CA ALA A 23 -6.05 -4.02 -4.61
C ALA A 23 -7.58 -4.01 -4.75
N MET A 24 -8.20 -2.83 -4.89
CA MET A 24 -9.64 -2.70 -5.09
C MET A 24 -10.06 -3.00 -6.54
N ASN A 25 -9.28 -2.61 -7.55
CA ASN A 25 -9.63 -2.75 -8.96
C ASN A 25 -9.10 -4.03 -9.63
N ARG A 26 -8.07 -4.68 -9.07
CA ARG A 26 -7.50 -5.91 -9.59
C ARG A 26 -7.56 -6.98 -8.52
N VAL A 27 -8.63 -7.79 -8.59
CA VAL A 27 -8.69 -9.12 -7.99
C VAL A 27 -7.69 -10.03 -8.72
N ARG A 28 -6.39 -9.79 -8.53
CA ARG A 28 -5.37 -10.78 -8.86
C ARG A 28 -4.95 -11.41 -7.54
N PRO A 29 -5.53 -12.56 -7.18
CA PRO A 29 -5.11 -13.26 -6.00
C PRO A 29 -3.64 -13.64 -6.20
N TRP A 30 -2.75 -13.08 -5.38
CA TRP A 30 -1.36 -13.53 -5.23
C TRP A 30 -1.30 -14.91 -4.52
N VAL A 31 -2.38 -15.68 -4.63
CA VAL A 31 -2.71 -16.88 -3.87
C VAL A 31 -2.75 -18.01 -4.86
N SER A 32 -2.21 -19.16 -4.45
CA SER A 32 -2.27 -20.36 -5.28
C SER A 32 -3.73 -20.73 -5.56
N VAL A 33 -4.03 -21.14 -6.80
CA VAL A 33 -5.41 -21.52 -7.23
C VAL A 33 -6.05 -22.52 -6.24
N ARG A 34 -5.23 -23.38 -5.63
CA ARG A 34 -5.62 -24.36 -4.60
C ARG A 34 -6.13 -23.76 -3.28
N GLU A 35 -5.58 -22.64 -2.83
CA GLU A 35 -6.03 -21.98 -1.60
C GLU A 35 -7.30 -21.16 -1.84
N LEU A 36 -7.44 -20.59 -3.04
CA LEU A 36 -8.66 -19.90 -3.47
C LEU A 36 -9.85 -20.86 -3.60
N GLU A 37 -9.65 -22.07 -4.14
CA GLU A 37 -10.73 -23.08 -4.24
C GLU A 37 -11.19 -23.63 -2.88
N ARG A 38 -10.32 -23.59 -1.87
CA ARG A 38 -10.62 -24.14 -0.54
C ARG A 38 -11.42 -23.16 0.32
N ASP A 39 -11.14 -21.86 0.19
CA ASP A 39 -11.83 -20.79 0.92
C ASP A 39 -11.61 -19.44 0.22
N SER A 40 -12.34 -19.20 -0.87
CA SER A 40 -12.17 -18.02 -1.72
C SER A 40 -12.42 -16.71 -0.96
N THR A 41 -13.44 -16.71 -0.10
CA THR A 41 -13.91 -15.50 0.59
C THR A 41 -13.00 -15.11 1.76
N GLY A 42 -12.56 -16.09 2.56
CA GLY A 42 -11.69 -15.81 3.72
C GLY A 42 -10.26 -15.41 3.33
N VAL A 43 -9.78 -15.88 2.19
CA VAL A 43 -8.45 -15.53 1.68
C VAL A 43 -8.43 -14.14 1.04
N GLU A 44 -9.49 -13.78 0.32
CA GLU A 44 -9.65 -12.46 -0.30
C GLU A 44 -9.77 -11.35 0.77
N GLU A 45 -10.57 -11.56 1.82
CA GLU A 45 -10.67 -10.63 2.95
C GLU A 45 -9.32 -10.45 3.69
N LYS A 46 -8.60 -11.55 3.97
CA LYS A 46 -7.28 -11.46 4.62
C LYS A 46 -6.26 -10.73 3.76
N GLN A 47 -6.27 -10.91 2.45
CA GLN A 47 -5.38 -10.20 1.54
C GLN A 47 -5.74 -8.73 1.43
N GLN A 48 -7.02 -8.41 1.26
CA GLN A 48 -7.48 -7.03 1.21
C GLN A 48 -7.11 -6.30 2.51
N MET A 49 -7.35 -6.92 3.66
CA MET A 49 -6.98 -6.36 4.96
C MET A 49 -5.47 -6.14 5.09
N ARG A 50 -4.64 -7.12 4.69
CA ARG A 50 -3.18 -6.97 4.69
C ARG A 50 -2.71 -5.86 3.75
N THR A 51 -3.23 -5.79 2.54
CA THR A 51 -2.84 -4.77 1.55
C THR A 51 -3.19 -3.37 2.04
N VAL A 52 -4.36 -3.20 2.64
CA VAL A 52 -4.76 -1.94 3.28
C VAL A 52 -3.81 -1.57 4.42
N ILE A 53 -3.44 -2.53 5.29
CA ILE A 53 -2.50 -2.29 6.40
C ILE A 53 -1.13 -1.84 5.87
N TYR A 54 -0.56 -2.56 4.89
CA TYR A 54 0.73 -2.21 4.30
C TYR A 54 0.70 -0.87 3.59
N ALA A 55 -0.34 -0.60 2.81
CA ALA A 55 -0.48 0.69 2.13
C ALA A 55 -0.64 1.84 3.13
N THR A 56 -1.37 1.63 4.23
CA THR A 56 -1.51 2.62 5.31
C THR A 56 -0.16 2.91 5.96
N ALA A 57 0.64 1.88 6.27
CA ALA A 57 1.97 2.04 6.84
C ALA A 57 2.93 2.79 5.89
N VAL A 58 2.87 2.48 4.59
CA VAL A 58 3.66 3.17 3.56
C VAL A 58 3.21 4.62 3.40
N GLY A 59 1.91 4.89 3.41
CA GLY A 59 1.33 6.23 3.34
C GLY A 59 1.74 7.10 4.54
N LEU A 60 1.65 6.57 5.76
CA LEU A 60 2.10 7.24 6.99
C LEU A 60 3.60 7.55 6.95
N THR A 61 4.39 6.60 6.45
CA THR A 61 5.83 6.80 6.26
C THR A 61 6.09 7.92 5.25
N GLY A 62 5.38 7.94 4.12
CA GLY A 62 5.44 9.02 3.14
C GLY A 62 5.10 10.40 3.72
N ILE A 63 4.04 10.49 4.54
CA ILE A 63 3.67 11.73 5.25
C ILE A 63 4.80 12.19 6.17
N MET A 64 5.41 11.28 6.95
CA MET A 64 6.55 11.61 7.81
C MET A 64 7.72 12.18 7.00
N PHE A 65 8.04 11.59 5.85
CA PHE A 65 9.08 12.11 4.96
C PHE A 65 8.73 13.51 4.41
N VAL A 66 7.47 13.77 4.04
CA VAL A 66 7.04 15.11 3.63
C VAL A 66 7.23 16.11 4.76
N LEU A 67 6.78 15.80 5.98
CA LEU A 67 6.91 16.68 7.14
C LEU A 67 8.37 16.95 7.50
N LEU A 68 9.22 15.93 7.48
CA LEU A 68 10.66 16.09 7.69
C LEU A 68 11.30 16.94 6.60
N GLY A 69 10.89 16.77 5.34
CA GLY A 69 11.38 17.57 4.22
C GLY A 69 10.94 19.03 4.24
N LEU A 70 9.80 19.34 4.88
CA LEU A 70 9.32 20.71 5.13
C LEU A 70 9.99 21.36 6.34
N GLY A 71 10.29 20.58 7.38
CA GLY A 71 10.86 21.07 8.64
C GLY A 71 12.39 21.20 8.64
N LEU A 72 13.10 20.36 7.88
CA LEU A 72 14.54 20.52 7.59
C LEU A 72 14.75 21.75 6.75
#